data_AF-A0A963HTG8-F1
#
_entry.id   AF-A0A963HTG8-F1
#
_cell.length_a   1.000
_cell.length_b   1.000
_cell.length_c   1.000
_cell.angle_alpha   90.00
_cell.angle_beta   90.00
_cell.angle_gamma   90.00
#
_symmetry.space_group_name_H-M   'P 1'
#
loop_
_entity.id
_entity.type
_entity.pdbx_description
1 polymer ?
#
loop_
_entity_poly.entity_id
_entity_poly.type
_entity_poly.pdbx_seq_one_letter_code
_entity_poly.pdbx_strand_id
1 'polypeptide(L)'
;MTTLASDEYVLLASGRSLLLSPAWPDDDASVLFDRNSGDYWVVTASARALVDRLINAEQPMRLSQLDVDGVDAATKLRLTEELSALGILAMG
;
A
#
# COMPACT_ATOMS: atom_id res chain seq x y z
N MET A 1 6.50 12.94 18.73
CA MET A 1 6.34 11.47 18.75
C MET A 1 4.86 11.19 18.60
N THR A 2 4.41 10.95 17.38
CA THR A 2 3.02 10.55 17.12
C THR A 2 2.95 9.06 17.35
N THR A 3 2.37 8.64 18.47
CA THR A 3 2.08 7.23 18.74
C THR A 3 1.13 6.76 17.65
N LEU A 4 1.58 5.89 16.76
CA LEU A 4 0.69 5.19 15.83
C LEU A 4 -0.39 4.53 16.69
N ALA A 5 -1.66 4.89 16.47
CA ALA A 5 -2.74 4.18 17.12
C ALA A 5 -2.67 2.73 16.62
N SER A 6 -2.23 1.83 17.51
CA SER A 6 -1.98 0.41 17.22
C SER A 6 -3.23 -0.39 16.78
N ASP A 7 -4.37 0.28 16.69
CA ASP A 7 -5.68 -0.25 16.29
C ASP A 7 -6.12 0.16 14.88
N GLU A 8 -5.37 0.99 14.14
CA GLU A 8 -5.75 1.33 12.76
C GLU A 8 -5.59 0.13 11.82
N TYR A 9 -6.65 -0.16 11.07
CA TYR A 9 -6.67 -1.16 10.01
C TYR A 9 -6.49 -0.50 8.65
N VAL A 10 -5.83 -1.24 7.77
CA VAL A 10 -5.57 -0.85 6.38
C VAL A 10 -6.08 -1.98 5.49
N LEU A 11 -6.79 -1.59 4.45
CA LEU A 11 -7.29 -2.47 3.41
C LEU A 11 -7.29 -1.75 2.06
N LEU A 12 -7.47 -2.50 0.98
CA LEU A 12 -7.74 -1.91 -0.33
C LEU A 12 -9.05 -1.11 -0.26
N ALA A 13 -9.08 0.05 -0.92
CA ALA A 13 -10.31 0.82 -1.04
C ALA A 13 -11.38 0.00 -1.77
N SER A 14 -12.64 0.16 -1.36
CA SER A 14 -13.76 -0.59 -1.95
C SER A 14 -13.86 -0.37 -3.46
N GLY A 15 -14.13 -1.45 -4.20
CA GLY A 15 -14.27 -1.39 -5.65
C GLY A 15 -12.95 -1.33 -6.43
N ARG A 16 -11.78 -1.44 -5.78
CA ARG A 16 -10.49 -1.53 -6.46
C ARG A 16 -10.18 -2.96 -6.91
N SER A 17 -9.57 -3.10 -8.08
CA SER A 17 -9.02 -4.37 -8.56
C SER A 17 -7.59 -4.12 -9.04
N LEU A 18 -6.65 -4.16 -8.11
CA LEU A 18 -5.28 -3.75 -8.36
C LEU A 18 -4.41 -4.88 -8.92
N LEU A 19 -3.52 -4.52 -9.83
CA LEU A 19 -2.47 -5.37 -10.38
C LEU A 19 -1.14 -4.62 -10.33
N LEU A 20 -0.07 -5.35 -10.02
CA LEU A 20 1.28 -4.84 -10.10
C LEU A 20 1.94 -5.32 -11.40
N SER A 21 2.69 -4.42 -12.02
CA SER A 21 3.69 -4.79 -13.02
C SER A 21 4.68 -5.82 -12.46
N PRO A 22 5.37 -6.60 -13.31
CA PRO A 22 6.47 -7.47 -12.88
C PRO A 22 7.50 -6.68 -12.06
N ALA A 23 8.12 -7.33 -11.07
CA ALA A 23 9.30 -6.76 -10.42
C ALA A 23 10.48 -6.90 -11.38
N TRP A 24 10.98 -5.78 -11.90
CA TRP A 24 12.18 -5.78 -12.74
C TRP A 24 13.43 -5.61 -11.87
N PRO A 25 14.50 -6.37 -12.15
CA PRO A 25 15.80 -6.11 -11.52
C PRO A 25 16.24 -4.68 -11.82
N ASP A 26 16.82 -4.01 -10.82
CA ASP A 26 17.36 -2.64 -10.90
C ASP A 26 16.34 -1.50 -11.05
N ASP A 27 15.03 -1.78 -10.99
CA ASP A 27 13.99 -0.74 -10.98
C ASP A 27 13.55 -0.38 -9.55
N ASP A 28 13.73 0.89 -9.18
CA ASP A 28 13.25 1.45 -7.91
C ASP A 28 11.74 1.75 -7.92
N ALA A 29 11.11 1.60 -9.08
CA ALA A 29 9.71 1.94 -9.32
C ALA A 29 8.92 0.78 -9.93
N SER A 30 7.61 0.82 -9.76
CA SER A 30 6.68 -0.16 -10.35
C SER A 30 5.39 0.52 -10.75
N VAL A 31 4.73 -0.02 -11.76
CA VAL A 31 3.38 0.39 -12.13
C VAL A 31 2.36 -0.42 -11.32
N LEU A 32 1.47 0.29 -10.66
CA LEU A 32 0.23 -0.20 -10.05
C LEU A 32 -0.93 0.19 -10.97
N PHE A 33 -1.76 -0.78 -11.35
CA PHE A 33 -2.88 -0.58 -12.28
C PHE A 33 -4.19 -1.03 -11.65
N ASP A 34 -5.24 -0.20 -11.74
CA ASP A 34 -6.60 -0.59 -11.33
C ASP A 34 -7.42 -1.05 -12.53
N ARG A 35 -7.78 -2.33 -12.56
CA ARG A 35 -8.57 -2.92 -13.64
C ARG A 35 -9.98 -2.33 -13.75
N ASN A 36 -10.51 -1.80 -12.65
CA ASN A 36 -11.89 -1.32 -12.62
C ASN A 36 -12.01 0.11 -13.15
N SER A 37 -11.08 1.01 -12.82
CA SER A 37 -11.10 2.40 -13.29
C SER A 37 -10.25 2.63 -14.54
N GLY A 38 -9.23 1.79 -14.79
CA GLY A 38 -8.21 2.04 -15.81
C GLY A 38 -7.11 3.01 -15.36
N ASP A 39 -7.14 3.47 -14.10
CA ASP A 39 -6.09 4.31 -13.53
C ASP A 39 -4.79 3.54 -13.36
N TYR A 40 -3.68 4.27 -13.40
CA TYR A 40 -2.38 3.73 -13.07
C TYR A 40 -1.56 4.73 -12.24
N TRP A 41 -0.68 4.18 -11.40
CA TRP A 41 0.26 4.93 -10.57
C TRP A 41 1.64 4.34 -10.72
N VAL A 42 2.66 5.20 -10.72
CA VAL A 42 4.05 4.80 -10.56
C VAL A 42 4.36 4.86 -9.06
N VAL A 43 4.71 3.73 -8.48
CA VAL A 43 4.93 3.57 -7.04
C VAL A 43 6.38 3.18 -6.77
N THR A 44 6.91 3.59 -5.63
CA THR A 44 8.26 3.18 -5.18
C THR A 44 8.28 1.70 -4.77
N ALA A 45 9.47 1.11 -4.63
CA ALA A 45 9.64 -0.25 -4.12
C ALA A 45 8.92 -0.47 -2.76
N SER A 46 8.99 0.50 -1.83
CA SER A 46 8.31 0.41 -0.53
C SER A 46 6.79 0.44 -0.66
N ALA A 47 6.25 1.31 -1.52
CA ALA A 47 4.81 1.36 -1.78
C ALA A 47 4.31 0.10 -2.52
N ARG A 48 5.12 -0.43 -3.45
CA ARG A 48 4.85 -1.72 -4.12
C ARG A 48 4.71 -2.83 -3.08
N ALA A 49 5.70 -3.01 -2.21
CA ALA A 49 5.69 -4.08 -1.21
C ALA A 49 4.49 -3.98 -0.26
N LEU A 50 4.12 -2.76 0.11
CA LEU A 50 2.94 -2.48 0.92
C LEU A 50 1.65 -2.91 0.21
N VAL A 51 1.46 -2.47 -1.03
CA VAL A 51 0.25 -2.77 -1.81
C VAL A 51 0.18 -4.26 -2.18
N ASP A 52 1.30 -4.89 -2.49
CA ASP A 52 1.37 -6.33 -2.78
C ASP A 52 0.87 -7.17 -1.59
N ARG A 53 1.29 -6.82 -0.37
CA ARG A 53 0.77 -7.48 0.84
C ARG A 53 -0.74 -7.33 0.99
N LEU A 54 -1.28 -6.15 0.70
CA LEU A 54 -2.72 -5.88 0.81
C LEU A 54 -3.55 -6.52 -0.30
N ILE A 55 -3.02 -6.63 -1.52
CA ILE A 55 -3.67 -7.36 -2.63
C ILE A 55 -3.86 -8.83 -2.27
N ASN A 56 -2.87 -9.41 -1.59
CA ASN A 56 -2.88 -10.82 -1.19
C ASN A 56 -3.51 -11.06 0.20
N ALA A 57 -3.96 -10.01 0.90
CA ALA A 57 -4.57 -10.13 2.21
C ALA A 57 -6.05 -10.51 2.09
N GLU A 58 -6.46 -11.58 2.77
CA GLU A 58 -7.88 -12.00 2.83
C GLU A 58 -8.73 -11.13 3.77
N GLN A 59 -8.08 -10.39 4.68
CA GLN A 59 -8.72 -9.59 5.72
C GLN A 59 -7.99 -8.25 5.91
N PRO A 60 -8.67 -7.21 6.44
CA PRO A 60 -8.02 -5.95 6.81
C PRO A 60 -6.81 -6.20 7.72
N MET A 61 -5.69 -5.56 7.42
CA MET A 61 -4.45 -5.70 8.19
C MET A 61 -4.29 -4.55 9.17
N ARG A 62 -3.83 -4.82 10.40
CA ARG A 62 -3.43 -3.72 11.28
C ARG A 62 -2.19 -3.04 10.71
N LEU A 63 -2.12 -1.71 10.78
CA LEU A 63 -0.95 -0.95 10.34
C LEU A 63 0.34 -1.41 11.03
N SER A 64 0.25 -1.87 12.28
CA SER A 64 1.36 -2.45 13.03
C SER A 64 1.87 -3.78 12.46
N GLN A 65 1.01 -4.58 11.81
CA GLN A 65 1.35 -5.88 11.21
C GLN A 65 1.87 -5.75 9.78
N LEU A 66 1.66 -4.58 9.17
CA LEU A 66 2.15 -4.26 7.85
C LEU A 66 3.66 -4.04 7.92
N ASP A 67 4.43 -5.12 7.85
CA ASP A 67 5.89 -5.05 7.84
C ASP A 67 6.39 -4.84 6.40
N VAL A 68 7.30 -3.89 6.20
CA VAL A 68 7.92 -3.65 4.89
C VAL A 68 9.40 -3.50 5.13
N ASP A 69 10.20 -4.39 4.55
CA ASP A 69 11.63 -4.47 4.79
C ASP A 69 12.32 -3.12 4.57
N GLY A 70 13.05 -2.66 5.58
CA GLY A 70 13.80 -1.41 5.53
C GLY A 70 12.96 -0.13 5.66
N VAL A 71 11.64 -0.22 5.91
CA VAL A 71 10.76 0.94 6.06
C VAL A 71 10.43 1.16 7.54
N ASP A 72 10.80 2.33 8.05
CA ASP A 72 10.47 2.69 9.43
C ASP A 72 8.98 3.01 9.62
N ALA A 73 8.54 3.07 10.89
CA ALA A 73 7.15 3.26 11.24
C ALA A 73 6.56 4.60 10.73
N ALA A 74 7.38 5.65 10.69
CA ALA A 74 6.96 6.98 10.23
C ALA A 74 6.77 7.01 8.71
N THR A 75 7.70 6.41 7.97
CA THR A 75 7.63 6.27 6.51
C THR A 75 6.47 5.39 6.11
N LYS A 76 6.23 4.30 6.84
CA LYS A 76 5.08 3.43 6.62
C LYS A 76 3.76 4.18 6.80
N LEU A 77 3.59 4.93 7.90
CA LEU A 77 2.39 5.73 8.12
C LEU A 77 2.18 6.72 6.97
N ARG A 78 3.21 7.49 6.63
CA ARG A 78 3.14 8.48 5.54
C ARG A 78 2.74 7.83 4.22
N LEU A 79 3.33 6.68 3.87
CA LEU A 79 2.99 5.96 2.65
C LEU A 79 1.52 5.48 2.66
N THR A 80 1.04 4.95 3.78
CA THR A 80 -0.37 4.54 3.91
C THR A 80 -1.31 5.74 3.76
N GLU A 81 -0.99 6.88 4.39
CA GLU A 81 -1.76 8.12 4.26
C GLU A 81 -1.77 8.64 2.81
N GLU A 82 -0.62 8.64 2.13
CA GLU A 82 -0.50 9.05 0.73
C GLU A 82 -1.34 8.14 -0.19
N LEU A 83 -1.26 6.82 -0.02
CA LEU A 83 -2.05 5.86 -0.80
C LEU A 83 -3.55 5.94 -0.50
N SER A 84 -3.91 6.26 0.75
CA SER A 84 -5.29 6.53 1.15
C SER A 84 -5.83 7.80 0.50
N ALA A 85 -5.04 8.88 0.45
CA ALA A 85 -5.40 10.13 -0.22
C ALA A 85 -5.59 9.96 -1.74
N LEU A 86 -4.90 9.01 -2.36
CA LEU A 86 -5.10 8.61 -3.76
C LEU A 86 -6.33 7.70 -3.97
N GLY A 87 -7.03 7.32 -2.89
CA GLY A 87 -8.16 6.39 -2.92
C GLY A 87 -7.77 4.98 -3.32
N ILE A 88 -6.50 4.60 -3.12
CA ILE A 88 -5.98 3.24 -3.35
C ILE A 88 -6.28 2.37 -2.13
N LEU A 89 -6.04 2.93 -0.94
CA LEU A 89 -6.28 2.28 0.36
C LEU A 89 -7.44 2.94 1.11
N ALA A 90 -8.00 2.21 2.06
CA ALA A 90 -8.87 2.74 3.09
C ALA A 90 -8.26 2.48 4.48
N MET A 91 -8.43 3.43 5.38
CA MET A 91 -8.02 3.35 6.79
C MET A 91 -9.27 3.42 7.68
N GLY A 92 -9.28 2.66 8.78
CA GLY A 92 -10.40 2.64 9.74
C GLY A 92 -10.07 1.98 11.06
#